data_AF-R4LXB3-F1
#
_entry.id   AF-R4LXB3-F1
#
_cell.length_a   1.000
_cell.length_b   1.000
_cell.length_c   1.000
_cell.angle_alpha   90.00
_cell.angle_beta   90.00
_cell.angle_gamma   90.00
#
_symmetry.space_group_name_H-M   'P 1'
#
loop_
_entity.id
_entity.type
_entity.pdbx_description
1 polymer ?
#
loop_
_entity_poly.entity_id
_entity_poly.type
_entity_poly.pdbx_seq_one_letter_code
_entity_poly.pdbx_strand_id
1 'polypeptide(L)'
;MSTELSAALAAEEAAIYAYGTLGVKLTSDSDQTEARAAEQAHRERRDALVLRLAALKASAAPAPAGYELPFPVTDRAGALKLAIQVEDGVAQAWRAVLPVTREGDRSTALSALTDAAVRATRWRKRAKVTPLTMAWPGRA
;
A
#
# COMPACT_ATOMS: atom_id res chain seq x y z
N MET A 1 11.36 -15.64 3.22
CA MET A 1 9.88 -15.68 3.22
C MET A 1 9.32 -14.85 4.37
N SER A 2 9.70 -15.09 5.63
CA SER A 2 9.18 -14.27 6.74
C SER A 2 9.59 -12.80 6.61
N THR A 3 10.84 -12.51 6.23
CA THR A 3 11.33 -11.13 6.09
C THR A 3 10.55 -10.34 5.04
N GLU A 4 10.27 -10.91 3.87
CA GLU A 4 9.50 -10.24 2.82
C GLU A 4 8.03 -10.08 3.20
N LEU A 5 7.44 -11.08 3.88
CA LEU A 5 6.08 -10.97 4.42
C LEU A 5 5.99 -9.93 5.55
N SER A 6 7.00 -9.83 6.41
CA SER A 6 7.10 -8.80 7.45
C SER A 6 7.28 -7.41 6.83
N ALA A 7 8.05 -7.29 5.74
CA ALA A 7 8.19 -6.03 5.01
C ALA A 7 6.87 -5.63 4.33
N ALA A 8 6.13 -6.59 3.76
CA ALA A 8 4.79 -6.34 3.24
C ALA A 8 3.82 -5.90 4.36
N LEU A 9 3.87 -6.56 5.52
CA LEU A 9 3.07 -6.15 6.69
C LEU A 9 3.39 -4.72 7.12
N ALA A 10 4.68 -4.38 7.25
CA ALA A 10 5.09 -3.03 7.61
C ALA A 10 4.61 -1.98 6.59
N ALA A 11 4.60 -2.32 5.31
CA ALA A 11 4.07 -1.45 4.25
C ALA A 11 2.55 -1.27 4.36
N GLU A 12 1.79 -2.32 4.66
CA GLU A 12 0.34 -2.23 4.89
C GLU A 12 0.01 -1.35 6.11
N GLU A 13 0.75 -1.50 7.21
CA GLU A 13 0.57 -0.69 8.41
C GLU A 13 0.90 0.79 8.16
N ALA A 14 1.99 1.06 7.45
CA ALA A 14 2.35 2.41 7.01
C ALA A 14 1.26 3.03 6.10
N ALA A 15 0.68 2.22 5.20
CA ALA A 15 -0.40 2.67 4.32
C ALA A 15 -1.65 3.05 5.11
N ILE A 16 -2.07 2.25 6.10
CA ILE A 16 -3.21 2.56 6.97
C ILE A 16 -2.97 3.90 7.70
N TYR A 17 -1.78 4.10 8.26
CA TYR A 17 -1.42 5.36 8.91
C TYR A 17 -1.47 6.56 7.93
N ALA A 18 -0.90 6.39 6.74
CA ALA A 18 -0.87 7.43 5.73
C ALA A 18 -2.28 7.79 5.24
N TYR A 19 -3.17 6.81 5.06
CA TYR A 19 -4.56 7.04 4.67
C TYR A 19 -5.37 7.82 5.72
N GLY A 20 -5.13 7.57 7.01
CA GLY A 20 -5.69 8.39 8.08
C GLY A 20 -5.23 9.85 8.00
N THR A 21 -3.97 10.09 7.63
CA THR A 21 -3.39 11.44 7.57
C THR A 21 -3.73 12.20 6.29
N LEU A 22 -3.72 11.54 5.14
CA LEU A 22 -4.07 12.18 3.87
C LEU A 22 -5.58 12.36 3.72
N GLY A 23 -6.38 11.45 4.29
CA GLY A 23 -7.84 11.47 4.18
C GLY A 23 -8.47 12.77 4.68
N VAL A 24 -7.91 13.35 5.76
CA VAL A 24 -8.39 14.64 6.31
C VAL A 24 -8.11 15.85 5.42
N LYS A 25 -7.22 15.71 4.42
CA LYS A 25 -6.89 16.77 3.45
C LYS A 25 -7.67 16.65 2.14
N LEU A 26 -8.43 15.58 1.96
CA LEU A 26 -9.29 15.38 0.80
C LEU A 26 -10.64 16.06 1.05
N THR A 27 -11.06 16.93 0.13
CA THR A 27 -12.25 17.76 0.29
C THR A 27 -13.44 17.32 -0.55
N SER A 28 -13.25 16.49 -1.58
CA SER A 28 -14.36 15.93 -2.36
C SER A 28 -14.83 14.59 -1.80
N ASP A 29 -16.15 14.39 -1.79
CA ASP A 29 -16.76 13.12 -1.35
C ASP A 29 -16.22 11.91 -2.11
N SER A 30 -15.92 12.09 -3.41
CA SER A 30 -15.35 11.05 -4.26
C SER A 30 -13.92 10.65 -3.86
N ASP A 31 -13.10 11.60 -3.42
CA ASP A 31 -11.74 11.33 -2.97
C ASP A 31 -11.76 10.72 -1.57
N GLN A 32 -12.63 11.22 -0.67
CA GLN A 32 -12.80 10.66 0.67
C GLN A 32 -13.33 9.22 0.62
N THR A 33 -14.29 8.93 -0.27
CA THR A 33 -14.84 7.59 -0.45
C THR A 33 -13.77 6.61 -0.91
N GLU A 34 -12.93 6.99 -1.89
CA GLU A 34 -11.82 6.13 -2.30
C GLU A 34 -10.79 5.94 -1.19
N ALA A 35 -10.43 7.01 -0.46
CA ALA A 35 -9.46 6.91 0.63
C ALA A 35 -9.92 5.95 1.72
N ARG A 36 -11.21 6.00 2.11
CA ARG A 36 -11.80 5.05 3.07
C ARG A 36 -11.80 3.62 2.54
N ALA A 37 -12.15 3.43 1.26
CA ALA A 37 -12.12 2.10 0.64
C ALA A 37 -10.69 1.53 0.56
N ALA A 38 -9.70 2.37 0.26
CA ALA A 38 -8.29 1.99 0.26
C ALA A 38 -7.81 1.62 1.67
N GLU A 39 -8.08 2.46 2.67
CA GLU A 39 -7.75 2.18 4.07
C GLU A 39 -8.33 0.83 4.52
N GLN A 40 -9.61 0.57 4.22
CA GLN A 40 -10.27 -0.68 4.56
C GLN A 40 -9.59 -1.88 3.89
N ALA A 41 -9.26 -1.78 2.59
CA ALA A 41 -8.55 -2.84 1.87
C ALA A 41 -7.16 -3.13 2.47
N HIS A 42 -6.45 -2.11 2.95
CA HIS A 42 -5.16 -2.29 3.63
C HIS A 42 -5.34 -2.95 5.01
N ARG A 43 -6.38 -2.57 5.78
CA ARG A 43 -6.70 -3.21 7.07
C ARG A 43 -7.00 -4.70 6.93
N GLU A 44 -7.85 -5.06 5.97
CA GLU A 44 -8.16 -6.47 5.66
C GLU A 44 -6.90 -7.25 5.30
N ARG A 45 -6.01 -6.64 4.52
CA ARG A 45 -4.77 -7.29 4.07
C ARG A 45 -3.75 -7.44 5.20
N ARG A 46 -3.60 -6.42 6.06
CA ARG A 46 -2.81 -6.49 7.29
C ARG A 46 -3.30 -7.63 8.17
N ASP A 47 -4.60 -7.73 8.41
CA ASP A 47 -5.17 -8.75 9.29
C ASP A 47 -4.93 -10.16 8.74
N ALA A 48 -5.10 -10.35 7.43
CA ALA A 48 -4.74 -11.60 6.76
C ALA A 48 -3.25 -11.95 6.88
N LEU A 49 -2.36 -10.96 6.73
CA LEU A 49 -0.91 -11.15 6.89
C LEU A 49 -0.52 -11.52 8.32
N VAL A 50 -1.12 -10.89 9.33
CA VAL A 50 -0.88 -11.22 10.74
C VAL A 50 -1.25 -12.68 11.01
N LEU A 51 -2.42 -13.13 10.54
CA LEU A 51 -2.83 -14.54 10.66
C LEU A 51 -1.88 -15.48 9.92
N ARG A 52 -1.41 -15.08 8.73
CA ARG A 52 -0.47 -15.89 7.94
C ARG A 52 0.89 -16.03 8.64
N LEU A 53 1.44 -14.95 9.17
CA LEU A 53 2.71 -14.96 9.90
C LEU A 53 2.62 -15.80 11.18
N ALA A 54 1.51 -15.69 11.92
CA ALA A 54 1.24 -16.53 13.08
C ALA A 54 1.20 -18.02 12.71
N ALA A 55 0.52 -18.38 11.61
CA ALA A 55 0.48 -19.76 11.11
C ALA A 55 1.86 -20.30 10.71
N LEU A 56 2.74 -19.41 10.23
CA LEU A 56 4.14 -19.73 9.89
C LEU A 56 5.06 -19.72 11.11
N LYS A 57 4.55 -19.44 12.32
CA LYS A 57 5.32 -19.23 13.55
C LYS A 57 6.43 -18.17 13.36
N ALA A 58 6.21 -17.22 12.48
CA ALA A 58 7.08 -16.08 12.23
C ALA A 58 6.58 -14.88 13.02
N SER A 59 7.47 -14.19 13.73
CA SER A 59 7.15 -12.90 14.36
C SER A 59 7.51 -11.75 13.42
N ALA A 60 6.62 -10.77 13.35
CA ALA A 60 6.95 -9.45 12.84
C ALA A 60 7.20 -8.51 14.03
N ALA A 61 8.05 -7.50 13.84
CA ALA A 61 8.16 -6.43 14.81
C ALA A 61 6.80 -5.74 14.97
N PRO A 62 6.42 -5.32 16.18
CA PRO A 62 5.22 -4.50 16.37
C PRO A 62 5.27 -3.24 15.51
N ALA A 63 4.11 -2.83 14.98
CA ALA A 63 3.99 -1.56 14.29
C ALA A 63 4.47 -0.41 15.20
N PRO A 64 5.25 0.55 14.68
CA PRO A 64 5.59 1.76 15.42
C PRO A 64 4.33 2.59 15.74
N ALA A 65 4.41 3.42 16.78
CA ALA A 65 3.30 4.32 17.17
C ALA A 65 3.00 5.42 16.13
N GLY A 66 3.92 5.66 15.19
CA GLY A 66 3.76 6.59 14.09
C GLY A 66 4.81 6.38 13.01
N TYR A 67 4.55 6.91 11.82
CA TYR A 67 5.44 6.81 10.66
C TYR A 67 5.89 8.20 10.22
N GLU A 68 7.16 8.32 9.85
CA GLU A 68 7.66 9.53 9.23
C GLU A 68 7.13 9.64 7.80
N LEU A 69 6.47 10.77 7.50
CA LEU A 69 5.99 11.04 6.15
C LEU A 69 7.14 11.58 5.29
N PRO A 70 7.21 11.21 4.00
CA PRO A 70 8.29 11.64 3.11
C PRO A 70 8.29 13.15 2.84
N PHE A 71 7.17 13.82 3.11
CA PHE A 71 7.01 15.27 3.02
C PHE A 71 5.78 15.71 3.84
N PRO A 72 5.69 17.01 4.21
CA PRO A 72 4.50 17.55 4.85
C PRO A 72 3.26 17.46 3.95
N VAL A 73 2.14 16.95 4.50
CA VAL A 73 0.85 16.86 3.80
C VAL A 73 -0.13 17.87 4.38
N THR A 74 -0.10 19.07 3.82
CA THR A 74 -0.89 20.22 4.31
C THR A 74 -2.16 20.48 3.51
N ASP A 75 -2.21 20.02 2.26
CA ASP A 75 -3.28 20.26 1.31
C ASP A 75 -3.67 19.02 0.49
N ARG A 76 -4.67 19.17 -0.38
CA ARG A 76 -5.16 18.09 -1.26
C ARG A 76 -4.08 17.60 -2.23
N ALA A 77 -3.22 18.49 -2.75
CA ALA A 77 -2.18 18.10 -3.70
C ALA A 77 -1.13 17.20 -3.05
N GLY A 78 -0.68 17.55 -1.84
CA GLY A 78 0.18 16.72 -1.01
C GLY A 78 -0.47 15.39 -0.64
N ALA A 79 -1.78 15.38 -0.35
CA ALA A 79 -2.52 14.17 -0.02
C ALA A 79 -2.56 13.17 -1.19
N LEU A 80 -2.85 13.65 -2.40
CA LEU A 80 -2.84 12.82 -3.60
C LEU A 80 -1.44 12.31 -3.94
N LYS A 81 -0.41 13.16 -3.77
CA LYS A 81 0.99 12.76 -3.96
C LYS A 81 1.38 11.66 -2.97
N LEU A 82 0.98 11.79 -1.71
CA LEU A 82 1.25 10.79 -0.68
C LEU A 82 0.52 9.47 -1.00
N ALA A 83 -0.75 9.53 -1.41
CA ALA A 83 -1.50 8.34 -1.79
C ALA A 83 -0.83 7.56 -2.93
N ILE A 84 -0.29 8.25 -3.94
CA ILE A 84 0.47 7.62 -5.03
C ILE A 84 1.71 6.90 -4.48
N GLN A 85 2.52 7.60 -3.67
CA GLN A 85 3.77 7.05 -3.13
C GLN A 85 3.52 5.85 -2.20
N VAL A 86 2.46 5.91 -1.39
CA VAL A 86 2.04 4.81 -0.52
C VAL A 86 1.70 3.58 -1.35
N GLU A 87 0.83 3.72 -2.34
CA GLU A 87 0.37 2.58 -3.14
C GLU A 87 1.49 1.99 -4.01
N ASP A 88 2.38 2.83 -4.54
CA ASP A 88 3.59 2.35 -5.24
C ASP A 88 4.52 1.59 -4.29
N GLY A 89 4.70 2.09 -3.06
CA GLY A 89 5.51 1.44 -2.03
C GLY A 89 4.93 0.08 -1.61
N VAL A 90 3.62 0.01 -1.40
CA VAL A 90 2.90 -1.23 -1.10
C VAL A 90 3.02 -2.21 -2.27
N ALA A 91 2.80 -1.77 -3.51
CA ALA A 91 2.99 -2.60 -4.69
C ALA A 91 4.42 -3.17 -4.73
N GLN A 92 5.44 -2.33 -4.50
CA GLN A 92 6.82 -2.78 -4.48
C GLN A 92 7.11 -3.80 -3.36
N ALA A 93 6.53 -3.61 -2.17
CA ALA A 93 6.67 -4.56 -1.07
C ALA A 93 6.06 -5.94 -1.44
N TRP A 94 4.86 -5.96 -2.01
CA TRP A 94 4.23 -7.20 -2.47
C TRP A 94 4.95 -7.86 -3.64
N ARG A 95 5.58 -7.08 -4.52
CA ARG A 95 6.41 -7.61 -5.60
C ARG A 95 7.55 -8.48 -5.04
N ALA A 96 8.19 -8.04 -3.95
CA ALA A 96 9.28 -8.77 -3.32
C ALA A 96 8.84 -10.12 -2.71
N VAL A 97 7.54 -10.27 -2.40
CA VAL A 97 6.95 -11.51 -1.87
C VAL A 97 6.76 -12.58 -2.96
N LEU A 98 6.55 -12.19 -4.21
CA LEU A 98 6.29 -13.12 -5.32
C LEU A 98 7.39 -14.21 -5.53
N PRO A 99 8.69 -13.89 -5.58
CA PRO A 99 9.73 -14.91 -5.80
C PRO A 99 9.88 -15.89 -4.62
N VAL A 100 9.44 -15.50 -3.42
CA VAL A 100 9.59 -16.31 -2.19
C VAL A 100 8.33 -17.07 -1.78
N THR A 101 7.24 -16.94 -2.54
CA THR A 101 5.95 -17.62 -2.30
C THR A 101 5.64 -18.65 -3.38
N ARG A 102 4.70 -19.57 -3.12
CA ARG A 102 4.25 -20.62 -4.05
C ARG A 102 2.73 -20.70 -4.08
N GLU A 103 2.19 -21.20 -5.19
CA GLU A 103 0.77 -21.54 -5.36
C GLU A 103 -0.19 -20.45 -4.83
N GLY A 104 -1.02 -20.77 -3.83
CA GLY A 104 -2.02 -19.86 -3.25
C GLY A 104 -1.41 -18.57 -2.69
N ASP A 105 -0.30 -18.66 -1.96
CA ASP A 105 0.35 -17.47 -1.40
C ASP A 105 0.86 -16.53 -2.51
N ARG A 106 1.33 -17.09 -3.62
CA ARG A 106 1.79 -16.30 -4.77
C ARG A 106 0.61 -15.59 -5.45
N SER A 107 -0.53 -16.27 -5.56
CA SER A 107 -1.76 -15.66 -6.08
C SER A 107 -2.22 -14.49 -5.19
N THR A 108 -2.22 -14.67 -3.88
CA THR A 108 -2.54 -13.61 -2.91
C THR A 108 -1.59 -12.43 -3.03
N ALA A 109 -0.27 -12.68 -3.11
CA ALA A 109 0.72 -11.62 -3.28
C ALA A 109 0.56 -10.88 -4.62
N LEU A 110 0.23 -11.59 -5.70
CA LEU A 110 -0.02 -10.99 -7.01
C LEU A 110 -1.29 -10.13 -7.01
N SER A 111 -2.36 -10.58 -6.37
CA SER A 111 -3.57 -9.78 -6.19
C SER A 111 -3.28 -8.51 -5.40
N ALA A 112 -2.51 -8.61 -4.31
CA ALA A 112 -2.12 -7.44 -3.51
C ALA A 112 -1.30 -6.41 -4.28
N LEU A 113 -0.28 -6.88 -5.01
CA LEU A 113 0.49 -6.06 -5.93
C LEU A 113 -0.42 -5.33 -6.92
N THR A 114 -1.33 -6.07 -7.55
CA THR A 114 -2.18 -5.55 -8.63
C THR A 114 -3.16 -4.52 -8.10
N ASP A 115 -3.81 -4.80 -6.97
CA ASP A 115 -4.77 -3.89 -6.34
C ASP A 115 -4.10 -2.55 -5.97
N ALA A 116 -2.90 -2.60 -5.39
CA ALA A 116 -2.13 -1.42 -5.04
C ALA A 116 -1.73 -0.63 -6.29
N ALA A 117 -1.22 -1.30 -7.33
CA ALA A 117 -0.87 -0.64 -8.59
C ALA A 117 -2.09 0.03 -9.28
N VAL A 118 -3.26 -0.61 -9.21
CA VAL A 118 -4.52 -0.04 -9.70
C VAL A 118 -4.92 1.19 -8.89
N ARG A 119 -4.84 1.15 -7.55
CA ARG A 119 -5.12 2.31 -6.70
C ARG A 119 -4.15 3.46 -6.98
N ALA A 120 -2.84 3.18 -7.11
CA ALA A 120 -1.85 4.19 -7.49
C ALA A 120 -2.22 4.88 -8.82
N THR A 121 -2.66 4.11 -9.82
CA THR A 121 -3.12 4.63 -11.11
C THR A 121 -4.35 5.53 -10.96
N ARG A 122 -5.31 5.14 -10.12
CA ARG A 122 -6.51 5.98 -9.84
C ARG A 122 -6.13 7.29 -9.16
N TRP A 123 -5.19 7.27 -8.21
CA TRP A 123 -4.69 8.48 -7.57
C TRP A 123 -3.93 9.39 -8.54
N ARG A 124 -3.09 8.84 -9.42
CA ARG A 124 -2.45 9.62 -10.50
C ARG A 124 -3.47 10.29 -11.40
N LYS A 125 -4.55 9.60 -11.76
CA LYS A 125 -5.65 10.19 -12.54
C LYS A 125 -6.29 11.38 -11.83
N ARG A 126 -6.57 11.26 -10.52
CA ARG A 126 -7.11 12.35 -9.69
C ARG A 126 -6.14 13.52 -9.53
N ALA A 127 -4.84 13.23 -9.44
CA ALA A 127 -3.76 14.19 -9.34
C ALA A 127 -3.37 14.82 -10.69
N LYS A 128 -3.92 14.32 -11.80
CA LYS A 128 -3.54 14.70 -13.18
C LYS A 128 -2.04 14.51 -13.45
N VAL A 129 -1.44 13.48 -12.85
CA VAL A 129 -0.03 13.12 -13.03
C VAL A 129 0.13 12.15 -14.21
N THR A 130 1.11 12.40 -15.07
CA THR A 130 1.50 11.53 -16.18
C THR A 130 2.96 11.08 -16.03
N PRO A 131 3.33 9.85 -16.44
CA PRO A 131 2.45 8.78 -16.94
C PRO A 131 1.55 8.20 -15.82
N LEU A 132 0.38 7.70 -16.21
CA LEU A 132 -0.61 7.14 -15.26
C LEU A 132 -0.16 5.80 -14.65
N THR A 133 0.77 5.11 -15.30
CA THR A 133 1.35 3.85 -14.83
C THR A 133 2.87 3.98 -14.83
N MET A 134 3.53 3.36 -13.86
CA MET A 134 4.98 3.20 -13.91
C MET A 134 5.35 2.12 -14.92
N ALA A 135 6.46 2.32 -15.61
CA ALA A 135 7.04 1.27 -16.44
C ALA A 135 7.41 0.06 -15.56
N TRP A 136 7.13 -1.13 -16.05
CA TRP A 136 7.58 -2.35 -15.37
C TRP A 136 9.10 -2.45 -15.47
N PRO A 137 9.83 -2.67 -14.35
CA PRO A 137 11.29 -2.82 -14.40
C PRO A 137 11.68 -3.97 -15.35
N GLY A 138 12.63 -3.72 -16.26
CA GLY A 138 13.10 -4.69 -17.25
C GLY A 138 12.57 -4.49 -18.68
N ARG A 139 11.83 -3.42 -18.95
CA ARG A 139 11.61 -2.90 -20.31
C ARG A 139 12.36 -1.57 -20.47
N ALA A 140 13.65 -1.63 -20.77
CA ALA A 140 14.40 -0.55 -21.40
C ALA A 140 14.65 -0.95 -22.85
#